data_AF-A0A7Y5MMZ6-F1
#
_entry.id   AF-A0A7Y5MMZ6-F1
#
_cell.length_a   1.000
_cell.length_b   1.000
_cell.length_c   1.000
_cell.angle_alpha   90.00
_cell.angle_beta   90.00
_cell.angle_gamma   90.00
#
_symmetry.space_group_name_H-M   'P 1'
#
loop_
_entity.id
_entity.type
_entity.pdbx_description
1 polymer ?
#
loop_
_entity_poly.entity_id
_entity_poly.type
_entity_poly.pdbx_seq_one_letter_code
_entity_poly.pdbx_strand_id
1 'polypeptide(L)'
;MFNGLNLHLGNLSLLSRAKTRSLSPENFSGEKGKGGMATEGTGAQCARDLGQGWKISPSVKIAPGQVFELADIAGPGAIQQIWMTPTGNWRFSILRVYWDGEETPSIEVPIGDFFCMGWCKYA
;
A
#
# COMPACT_ATOMS: atom_id res chain seq x y z
N MET A 1 -0.47 -18.86 21.97
CA MET A 1 -0.16 -17.41 21.92
C MET A 1 -0.90 -16.82 20.73
N PHE A 2 -1.55 -15.67 20.89
CA PHE A 2 -2.35 -15.05 19.83
C PHE A 2 -1.46 -14.62 18.64
N ASN A 3 -1.84 -14.98 17.42
CA ASN A 3 -1.04 -14.73 16.21
C ASN A 3 -1.26 -13.33 15.61
N GLY A 4 -2.18 -12.53 16.17
CA GLY A 4 -2.45 -11.17 15.71
C GLY A 4 -3.46 -11.06 14.57
N LEU A 5 -4.10 -12.18 14.17
CA LEU A 5 -5.13 -12.23 13.14
C LEU A 5 -6.51 -12.47 13.76
N ASN A 6 -7.58 -12.25 12.98
CA ASN A 6 -8.97 -12.39 13.44
C ASN A 6 -9.29 -11.50 14.66
N LEU A 7 -8.82 -10.25 14.64
CA LEU A 7 -9.08 -9.27 15.68
C LEU A 7 -10.58 -9.01 15.82
N HIS A 8 -11.08 -9.10 17.05
CA HIS A 8 -12.46 -8.80 17.42
C HIS A 8 -12.51 -8.34 18.89
N LEU A 9 -13.64 -7.80 19.34
CA LEU A 9 -13.75 -7.23 20.70
C LEU A 9 -13.36 -8.22 21.81
N GLY A 10 -13.68 -9.51 21.66
CA GLY A 10 -13.33 -10.55 22.63
C GLY A 10 -11.83 -10.91 22.73
N ASN A 11 -10.98 -10.47 21.79
CA ASN A 11 -9.55 -10.81 21.78
C ASN A 11 -8.61 -9.59 21.64
N LEU A 12 -9.16 -8.37 21.66
CA LEU A 12 -8.41 -7.13 21.48
C LEU A 12 -7.30 -6.94 22.52
N SER A 13 -7.47 -7.47 23.73
CA SER A 13 -6.49 -7.39 24.82
C SER A 13 -5.33 -8.39 24.70
N LEU A 14 -5.39 -9.34 23.76
CA LEU A 14 -4.37 -10.36 23.62
C LEU A 14 -3.12 -9.80 22.95
N LEU A 15 -1.97 -10.06 23.57
CA LEU A 15 -0.67 -9.70 23.00
C LEU A 15 -0.24 -10.73 21.95
N SER A 16 0.30 -10.22 20.84
CA SER A 16 0.89 -11.03 19.78
C SER A 16 2.37 -10.73 19.61
N ARG A 17 3.13 -11.71 19.10
CA ARG A 17 4.51 -11.54 18.65
C ARG A 17 4.61 -11.15 17.17
N ALA A 18 3.49 -10.92 16.51
CA ALA A 18 3.45 -10.42 15.14
C ALA A 18 4.23 -9.10 15.01
N LYS A 19 4.87 -8.91 13.86
CA LYS A 19 5.59 -7.68 13.52
C LYS A 19 4.78 -6.92 12.49
N THR A 20 4.22 -5.77 12.87
CA THR A 20 3.48 -4.92 11.93
C THR A 20 4.43 -4.10 11.06
N ARG A 21 4.08 -3.95 9.79
CA ARG A 21 4.76 -3.14 8.78
C ARG A 21 3.71 -2.34 8.02
N SER A 22 4.09 -1.20 7.48
CA SER A 22 3.24 -0.39 6.61
C SER A 22 4.09 0.08 5.44
N LEU A 23 3.72 -0.37 4.25
CA LEU A 23 4.34 0.05 3.00
C LEU A 23 3.54 1.23 2.45
N SER A 24 4.23 2.25 1.97
CA SER A 24 3.62 3.46 1.44
C SER A 24 4.52 4.11 0.40
N PRO A 25 4.04 5.14 -0.33
CA PRO A 25 4.88 5.92 -1.24
C PRO A 25 6.09 6.62 -0.60
N GLU A 26 6.21 6.60 0.74
CA GLU A 26 7.38 7.11 1.48
C GLU A 26 8.20 6.01 2.17
N ASN A 27 7.76 4.75 2.07
CA ASN A 27 8.44 3.60 2.68
C ASN A 27 8.06 2.30 1.95
N PHE A 28 8.61 2.09 0.75
CA PHE A 28 8.29 0.91 -0.06
C PHE A 28 8.78 -0.40 0.56
N SER A 29 9.81 -0.39 1.41
CA SER A 29 10.27 -1.59 2.13
C SER A 29 9.49 -1.87 3.41
N GLY A 30 8.70 -0.90 3.89
CA GLY A 30 8.00 -1.00 5.17
C GLY A 30 8.90 -1.03 6.40
N GLU A 31 10.20 -0.77 6.25
CA GLU A 31 11.18 -0.84 7.33
C GLU A 31 10.84 0.12 8.49
N LYS A 32 11.22 -0.30 9.70
CA LYS A 32 10.97 0.48 10.91
C LYS A 32 11.73 1.81 10.86
N GLY A 33 11.00 2.91 11.03
CA GLY A 33 11.58 4.26 11.07
C GLY A 33 11.96 4.82 9.69
N LYS A 34 11.50 4.20 8.59
CA LYS A 34 11.77 4.68 7.23
C LYS A 34 10.65 5.51 6.60
N GLY A 35 9.50 5.65 7.26
CA GLY A 35 8.44 6.57 6.82
C GLY A 35 8.84 8.04 6.99
N GLY A 36 8.40 8.91 6.07
CA GLY A 36 8.68 10.35 6.11
C GLY A 36 10.13 10.72 5.81
N MET A 37 10.95 9.79 5.29
CA MET A 37 12.37 10.02 5.03
C MET A 37 12.65 10.67 3.67
N ALA A 38 11.63 10.82 2.82
CA ALA A 38 11.76 11.42 1.49
C ALA A 38 12.18 12.89 1.58
N THR A 39 13.07 13.32 0.68
CA THR A 39 13.45 14.73 0.48
C THR A 39 12.94 15.28 -0.87
N GLU A 40 12.49 14.39 -1.74
CA GLU A 40 11.90 14.69 -3.04
C GLU A 40 10.65 13.83 -3.24
N GLY A 41 9.78 14.23 -4.16
CA GLY A 41 8.55 13.49 -4.46
C GLY A 41 7.41 14.39 -4.91
N THR A 42 6.24 13.78 -5.06
CA THR A 42 5.05 14.46 -5.63
C THR A 42 4.51 15.59 -4.76
N GLY A 43 4.88 15.65 -3.47
CA GLY A 43 4.49 16.69 -2.52
C GLY A 43 5.60 17.68 -2.17
N ALA A 44 6.81 17.53 -2.71
CA ALA A 44 8.00 18.28 -2.28
C ALA A 44 7.81 19.80 -2.36
N GLN A 45 7.20 20.31 -3.44
CA GLN A 45 6.94 21.75 -3.59
C GLN A 45 5.96 22.28 -2.53
N CYS A 46 4.94 21.49 -2.17
CA CYS A 46 3.96 21.85 -1.14
C CYS A 46 4.56 21.76 0.26
N ALA A 47 5.50 20.83 0.48
CA ALA A 47 6.19 20.59 1.74
C ALA A 47 7.56 21.29 1.87
N ARG A 48 7.86 22.24 0.97
CA ARG A 48 9.17 22.93 0.86
C ARG A 48 9.65 23.57 2.18
N ASP A 49 8.71 24.02 3.01
CA ASP A 49 8.99 24.71 4.29
C ASP A 49 8.93 23.74 5.50
N LEU A 50 8.60 22.46 5.27
CA LEU A 50 8.41 21.46 6.32
C LEU A 50 9.62 20.52 6.48
N GLY A 51 10.21 20.10 5.35
CA GLY A 51 11.41 19.25 5.34
C GLY A 51 11.18 17.78 5.68
N GLN A 52 12.29 17.03 5.83
CA GLN A 52 12.30 15.60 6.14
C GLN A 52 11.59 15.30 7.47
N GLY A 53 10.81 14.22 7.51
CA GLY A 53 9.90 13.87 8.62
C GLY A 53 8.44 14.18 8.30
N TRP A 54 8.17 15.04 7.30
CA TRP A 54 6.84 15.30 6.76
C TRP A 54 6.57 14.50 5.48
N LYS A 55 5.30 14.53 5.04
CA LYS A 55 4.82 13.81 3.86
C LYS A 55 5.25 14.50 2.55
N ILE A 56 6.51 14.32 2.16
CA ILE A 56 7.14 14.89 0.97
C ILE A 56 6.80 14.11 -0.31
N SER A 57 6.63 12.79 -0.22
CA SER A 57 6.31 11.93 -1.37
C SER A 57 5.02 11.12 -1.13
N PRO A 58 3.84 11.76 -1.15
CA PRO A 58 2.58 11.11 -0.78
C PRO A 58 2.07 10.09 -1.80
N SER A 59 2.61 10.05 -3.02
CA SER A 59 2.06 9.26 -4.12
C SER A 59 3.13 8.90 -5.15
N VAL A 60 2.81 7.92 -6.00
CA VAL A 60 3.61 7.53 -7.16
C VAL A 60 2.91 7.96 -8.45
N LYS A 61 3.71 8.35 -9.45
CA LYS A 61 3.22 8.59 -10.82
C LYS A 61 3.60 7.37 -11.67
N ILE A 62 2.60 6.73 -12.27
CA ILE A 62 2.79 5.56 -13.12
C ILE A 62 2.51 6.00 -14.56
N ALA A 63 3.50 5.87 -15.44
CA ALA A 63 3.39 6.24 -16.84
C ALA A 63 2.54 5.23 -17.64
N PRO A 64 2.02 5.61 -18.82
CA PRO A 64 1.31 4.66 -19.69
C PRO A 64 2.15 3.42 -20.00
N GLY A 65 1.58 2.23 -19.78
CA GLY A 65 2.26 0.95 -20.00
C GLY A 65 3.30 0.57 -18.94
N GLN A 66 3.56 1.43 -17.96
CA GLN A 66 4.51 1.13 -16.89
C GLN A 66 3.90 0.13 -15.89
N VAL A 67 4.66 -0.90 -15.56
CA VAL A 67 4.43 -1.73 -14.38
C VAL A 67 5.18 -1.13 -13.21
N PHE A 68 4.49 -0.92 -12.09
CA PHE A 68 5.08 -0.40 -10.86
C PHE A 68 4.84 -1.41 -9.73
N GLU A 69 5.91 -1.85 -9.09
CA GLU A 69 5.85 -2.74 -7.93
C GLU A 69 5.44 -1.94 -6.69
N LEU A 70 4.22 -2.20 -6.18
CA LEU A 70 3.72 -1.53 -4.99
C LEU A 70 4.33 -2.08 -3.69
N ALA A 71 4.61 -3.37 -3.68
CA ALA A 71 5.14 -4.10 -2.53
C ALA A 71 5.80 -5.41 -2.99
N ASP A 72 7.00 -5.66 -2.49
CA ASP A 72 7.66 -6.96 -2.49
C ASP A 72 7.91 -7.36 -1.03
N ILE A 73 7.23 -8.41 -0.56
CA ILE A 73 7.21 -8.80 0.85
C ILE A 73 7.71 -10.22 0.97
N ALA A 74 8.88 -10.38 1.59
CA ALA A 74 9.46 -11.68 1.85
C ALA A 74 8.91 -12.33 3.14
N GLY A 75 8.68 -13.64 3.06
CA GLY A 75 8.30 -14.47 4.20
C GLY A 75 6.79 -14.42 4.54
N PRO A 76 6.38 -15.18 5.58
CA PRO A 76 4.97 -15.33 5.90
C PRO A 76 4.39 -14.06 6.52
N GLY A 77 3.17 -13.72 6.14
CA GLY A 77 2.45 -12.58 6.66
C GLY A 77 0.97 -12.57 6.25
N ALA A 78 0.27 -11.50 6.63
CA ALA A 78 -1.09 -11.25 6.17
C ALA A 78 -1.25 -9.77 5.87
N ILE A 79 -1.80 -9.46 4.69
CA ILE A 79 -2.24 -8.10 4.37
C ILE A 79 -3.56 -7.87 5.09
N GLN A 80 -3.55 -7.00 6.11
CA GLN A 80 -4.75 -6.68 6.88
C GLN A 80 -5.47 -5.42 6.41
N GLN A 81 -4.78 -4.57 5.63
CA GLN A 81 -5.30 -3.27 5.23
C GLN A 81 -4.63 -2.83 3.93
N ILE A 82 -5.44 -2.41 2.96
CA ILE A 82 -5.00 -1.73 1.73
C ILE A 82 -5.83 -0.44 1.62
N TRP A 83 -5.17 0.69 1.46
CA TRP A 83 -5.80 1.98 1.17
C TRP A 83 -5.05 2.68 0.05
N MET A 84 -5.79 3.25 -0.89
CA MET A 84 -5.24 4.08 -1.94
C MET A 84 -6.31 4.98 -2.55
N THR A 85 -5.86 6.00 -3.28
CA THR A 85 -6.71 6.96 -3.98
C THR A 85 -6.21 7.05 -5.43
N PRO A 86 -6.75 6.21 -6.35
CA PRO A 86 -6.37 6.24 -7.75
C PRO A 86 -6.86 7.54 -8.42
N THR A 87 -6.11 8.02 -9.41
CA THR A 87 -6.46 9.20 -10.20
C THR A 87 -6.67 8.81 -11.67
N GLY A 88 -7.34 9.68 -12.44
CA GLY A 88 -7.66 9.39 -13.84
C GLY A 88 -8.72 8.30 -14.01
N ASN A 89 -8.64 7.53 -15.09
CA ASN A 89 -9.55 6.42 -15.33
C ASN A 89 -9.07 5.16 -14.59
N TRP A 90 -9.80 4.77 -13.55
CA TRP A 90 -9.40 3.67 -12.67
C TRP A 90 -9.38 2.32 -13.37
N ARG A 91 -10.13 2.16 -14.47
CA ARG A 91 -10.13 0.91 -15.24
C ARG A 91 -8.85 0.66 -16.04
N PHE A 92 -8.00 1.68 -16.18
CA PHE A 92 -6.70 1.54 -16.85
C PHE A 92 -5.57 1.17 -15.90
N SER A 93 -5.81 1.24 -14.58
CA SER A 93 -4.86 0.79 -13.56
C SER A 93 -5.23 -0.62 -13.14
N ILE A 94 -4.40 -1.61 -13.49
CA ILE A 94 -4.63 -3.02 -13.17
C ILE A 94 -3.83 -3.38 -11.92
N LEU A 95 -4.52 -3.85 -10.87
CA LEU A 95 -3.90 -4.42 -9.69
C LEU A 95 -3.57 -5.88 -9.96
N ARG A 96 -2.31 -6.25 -9.70
CA ARG A 96 -1.85 -7.64 -9.73
C ARG A 96 -1.30 -8.03 -8.37
N VAL A 97 -1.70 -9.19 -7.87
CA VAL A 97 -1.17 -9.76 -6.63
C VAL A 97 -0.76 -11.20 -6.88
N TYR A 98 0.43 -11.54 -6.43
CA TYR A 98 1.07 -12.84 -6.59
C TYR A 98 1.40 -13.36 -5.19
N TRP A 99 1.07 -14.62 -4.91
CA TRP A 99 1.37 -15.26 -3.64
C TRP A 99 2.43 -16.35 -3.80
N ASP A 100 3.27 -16.52 -2.79
CA ASP A 100 4.19 -17.65 -2.66
C ASP A 100 5.09 -17.93 -3.89
N GLY A 101 5.47 -16.87 -4.62
CA GLY A 101 6.37 -16.95 -5.78
C GLY A 101 5.73 -17.46 -7.07
N GLU A 102 4.41 -17.47 -7.17
CA GLU A 102 3.70 -17.88 -8.39
C GLU A 102 3.96 -16.93 -9.57
N GLU A 103 4.01 -17.48 -10.79
CA GLU A 103 4.21 -16.68 -12.02
C GLU A 103 2.90 -16.06 -12.53
N THR A 104 1.75 -16.66 -12.19
CA THR A 104 0.43 -16.18 -12.62
C THR A 104 -0.25 -15.46 -11.45
N PRO A 105 -0.77 -14.23 -11.62
CA PRO A 105 -1.36 -13.50 -10.51
C PRO A 105 -2.64 -14.18 -10.00
N SER A 106 -2.70 -14.44 -8.69
CA SER A 106 -3.94 -14.84 -8.00
C SER A 106 -5.04 -13.77 -8.04
N ILE A 107 -4.66 -12.50 -8.15
CA ILE A 107 -5.58 -11.36 -8.30
C ILE A 107 -5.12 -10.54 -9.49
N GLU A 108 -5.95 -10.39 -10.52
CA GLU A 108 -5.72 -9.49 -11.65
C GLU A 108 -7.02 -8.80 -12.05
N VAL A 109 -7.15 -7.52 -11.68
CA VAL A 109 -8.41 -6.79 -11.80
C VAL A 109 -8.16 -5.28 -11.88
N PRO A 110 -9.00 -4.49 -12.58
CA PRO A 110 -8.90 -3.05 -12.50
C PRO A 110 -9.07 -2.54 -11.07
N ILE A 111 -8.30 -1.52 -10.68
CA ILE A 111 -8.24 -1.09 -9.27
C ILE A 111 -9.60 -0.62 -8.73
N GLY A 112 -10.41 0.03 -9.58
CA GLY A 112 -11.76 0.42 -9.21
C GLY A 112 -12.64 -0.79 -8.89
N ASP A 113 -12.57 -1.84 -9.71
CA ASP A 113 -13.39 -3.04 -9.55
C ASP A 113 -13.00 -3.81 -8.28
N PHE A 114 -11.70 -3.87 -7.94
CA PHE A 114 -11.22 -4.45 -6.67
C PHE A 114 -11.85 -3.80 -5.43
N PHE A 115 -12.05 -2.47 -5.46
CA PHE A 115 -12.65 -1.71 -4.37
C PHE A 115 -14.17 -1.51 -4.53
N CYS A 116 -14.85 -2.32 -5.36
CA CYS A 116 -16.30 -2.23 -5.61
C CYS A 116 -16.75 -0.90 -6.26
N MET A 117 -15.88 -0.25 -7.03
CA MET A 117 -16.10 1.06 -7.64
C MET A 117 -16.14 0.99 -9.18
N GLY A 118 -16.99 0.13 -9.74
CA GLY A 118 -17.02 -0.15 -11.19
C GLY A 118 -17.39 1.03 -12.10
N TRP A 119 -18.02 2.07 -11.57
CA TRP A 119 -18.33 3.31 -12.30
C TRP A 119 -17.24 4.38 -12.26
N CYS A 120 -16.11 4.11 -11.62
CA CYS A 120 -14.98 5.04 -11.51
C CYS A 120 -15.35 6.40 -10.90
N LYS A 121 -16.22 6.41 -9.88
CA LYS A 121 -16.65 7.60 -9.14
C LYS A 121 -16.57 7.32 -7.66
N TYR A 122 -16.16 8.29 -6.85
CA TYR A 122 -16.24 8.16 -5.40
C TYR A 122 -17.69 8.07 -4.94
N ALA A 123 -17.95 7.26 -3.90
CA ALA A 123 -19.24 7.17 -3.22
C ALA A 123 -19.43 8.35 -2.26
#